data_AF-A0A4R0XYN4-F1
#
_entry.id   AF-A0A4R0XYN4-F1
#
_cell.length_a   1.000
_cell.length_b   1.000
_cell.length_c   1.000
_cell.angle_alpha   90.00
_cell.angle_beta   90.00
_cell.angle_gamma   90.00
#
_symmetry.space_group_name_H-M   'P 1'
#
loop_
_entity.id
_entity.type
_entity.pdbx_description
1 polymer ?
#
loop_
_entity_poly.entity_id
_entity_poly.type
_entity_poly.pdbx_seq_one_letter_code
_entity_poly.pdbx_strand_id
1 'polypeptide(L)'
;MNKPKKPAFKPLDCDDMERSIQLCNGIEYLIDEFQREINGKEAVQLFNSNYKGHLLKVVSHLEELIHRLTYLTAKNNKEFYYEHLYTILISLNSCPNALIITAHYLDPDQEFKRLLNRNTFEFELGQIVKKIQFIKNVLGSLSIGRKSGVRNINHYFNQTKRTA
;
A
#
# COMPACT_ATOMS: atom_id res chain seq x y z
N MET A 1 23.90 0.75 29.38
CA MET A 1 23.93 0.06 28.08
C MET A 1 22.82 -0.99 28.04
N ASN A 2 21.76 -0.76 27.26
CA ASN A 2 20.69 -1.75 27.09
C ASN A 2 21.20 -2.88 26.17
N LYS A 3 21.22 -4.12 26.66
CA LYS A 3 21.58 -5.30 25.85
C LYS A 3 20.66 -5.36 24.61
N PRO A 4 21.19 -5.65 23.41
CA PRO A 4 20.34 -5.85 22.23
C PRO A 4 19.38 -7.00 22.50
N LYS A 5 18.07 -6.71 22.44
CA LYS A 5 17.02 -7.73 22.60
C LYS A 5 17.24 -8.79 21.53
N LYS A 6 17.39 -10.06 21.94
CA LYS A 6 17.46 -11.19 21.01
C LYS A 6 16.21 -11.20 20.10
N PRO A 7 16.37 -11.47 18.79
CA PRO A 7 15.24 -11.65 17.89
C PRO A 7 14.28 -12.72 18.41
N ALA A 8 12.98 -12.48 18.28
CA ALA A 8 11.95 -13.41 18.69
C ALA A 8 11.73 -14.56 17.70
N PHE A 9 12.21 -14.40 16.47
CA PHE A 9 12.28 -15.39 15.38
C PHE A 9 13.41 -15.01 14.42
N LYS A 10 13.74 -15.90 13.47
CA LYS A 10 14.79 -15.66 12.46
C LYS A 10 14.38 -14.46 11.56
N PRO A 11 15.12 -13.35 11.52
CA PRO A 11 14.75 -12.23 10.66
C PRO A 11 14.62 -12.64 9.19
N LEU A 12 13.61 -12.10 8.50
CA LEU A 12 13.46 -12.23 7.04
C LEU A 12 14.18 -11.06 6.37
N ASP A 13 15.50 -11.05 6.48
CA ASP A 13 16.37 -10.00 5.99
C ASP A 13 16.90 -10.38 4.58
N CYS A 14 16.37 -9.71 3.56
CA CYS A 14 16.73 -9.94 2.15
C CYS A 14 16.31 -8.74 1.29
N ASP A 15 16.89 -8.64 0.09
CA ASP A 15 16.67 -7.51 -0.84
C ASP A 15 15.19 -7.27 -1.16
N ASP A 16 14.40 -8.34 -1.33
CA ASP A 16 12.96 -8.21 -1.58
C ASP A 16 12.22 -7.59 -0.40
N MET A 17 12.65 -7.88 0.85
CA MET A 17 12.08 -7.28 2.05
C MET A 17 12.46 -5.80 2.15
N GLU A 18 13.74 -5.47 1.93
CA GLU A 18 14.20 -4.08 1.93
C GLU A 18 13.46 -3.25 0.88
N ARG A 19 13.41 -3.75 -0.36
CA ARG A 19 12.70 -3.09 -1.46
C ARG A 19 11.21 -2.93 -1.17
N SER A 20 10.57 -3.93 -0.56
CA SER A 20 9.15 -3.82 -0.16
C SER A 20 8.92 -2.69 0.85
N ILE A 21 9.81 -2.53 1.84
CA ILE A 21 9.73 -1.43 2.81
C ILE A 21 9.96 -0.08 2.13
N GLN A 22 10.93 0.02 1.22
CA GLN A 22 11.17 1.24 0.43
C GLN A 22 9.94 1.61 -0.40
N LEU A 23 9.29 0.63 -1.06
CA LEU A 23 8.07 0.84 -1.83
C LEU A 23 6.94 1.36 -0.95
N CYS A 24 6.76 0.84 0.28
CA CYS A 24 5.76 1.39 1.20
C CYS A 24 5.99 2.89 1.47
N ASN A 25 7.23 3.31 1.74
CA ASN A 25 7.54 4.72 1.94
C ASN A 25 7.31 5.56 0.67
N GLY A 26 7.68 5.03 -0.50
CA GLY A 26 7.46 5.69 -1.78
C GLY A 26 5.97 5.90 -2.09
N ILE A 27 5.13 4.90 -1.81
CA ILE A 27 3.67 4.98 -1.99
C ILE A 27 3.07 6.04 -1.06
N GLU A 28 3.46 6.06 0.22
CA GLU A 28 3.01 7.09 1.18
C GLU A 28 3.39 8.49 0.70
N TYR A 29 4.64 8.67 0.25
CA TYR A 29 5.12 9.95 -0.28
C TYR A 29 4.34 10.40 -1.51
N LEU A 30 4.17 9.53 -2.51
CA LEU A 30 3.47 9.87 -3.75
C LEU A 30 2.00 10.21 -3.50
N ILE A 31 1.31 9.49 -2.60
CA ILE A 31 -0.08 9.82 -2.27
C ILE A 31 -0.16 11.19 -1.59
N ASP A 32 0.71 11.49 -0.62
CA ASP A 32 0.76 12.79 0.04
C ASP A 32 1.09 13.93 -0.94
N GLU A 33 2.05 13.72 -1.85
CA GLU A 33 2.39 14.66 -2.91
C GLU A 33 1.18 14.93 -3.82
N PHE A 34 0.52 13.88 -4.30
CA PHE A 34 -0.69 14.00 -5.13
C PHE A 34 -1.81 14.76 -4.41
N GLN A 35 -2.07 14.44 -3.14
CA GLN A 35 -3.10 15.12 -2.35
C GLN A 35 -2.82 16.61 -2.20
N ARG A 36 -1.55 17.01 -2.03
CA ARG A 36 -1.16 18.42 -1.98
C ARG A 36 -1.35 19.11 -3.33
N GLU A 37 -1.01 18.44 -4.42
CA GLU A 37 -1.13 18.99 -5.78
C GLU A 37 -2.58 19.28 -6.18
N ILE A 38 -3.52 18.42 -5.78
CA ILE A 38 -4.95 18.56 -6.10
C ILE A 38 -5.73 19.40 -5.08
N ASN A 39 -5.11 19.76 -3.96
CA ASN A 39 -5.75 20.54 -2.91
C ASN A 39 -6.24 21.90 -3.42
N GLY A 40 -7.48 22.26 -3.09
CA GLY A 40 -8.10 23.52 -3.51
C GLY A 40 -8.34 23.67 -5.02
N LYS A 41 -8.10 22.64 -5.84
CA LYS A 41 -8.48 22.64 -7.25
C LYS A 41 -10.00 22.53 -7.39
N GLU A 42 -10.55 22.85 -8.54
CA GLU A 42 -11.92 22.50 -8.93
C GLU A 42 -11.93 21.18 -9.72
N ALA A 43 -13.08 20.50 -9.77
CA ALA A 43 -13.18 19.20 -10.44
C ALA A 43 -12.74 19.25 -11.92
N VAL A 44 -13.03 20.34 -12.63
CA VAL A 44 -12.61 20.54 -14.03
C VAL A 44 -11.08 20.67 -14.19
N GLN A 45 -10.39 21.12 -13.14
CA GLN A 45 -8.94 21.29 -13.17
C GLN A 45 -8.20 19.95 -12.94
N LEU A 46 -8.92 18.90 -12.53
CA LEU A 46 -8.34 17.57 -12.30
C LEU A 46 -8.18 16.76 -13.59
N PHE A 47 -8.79 17.17 -14.71
CA PHE A 47 -8.57 16.54 -16.02
C PHE A 47 -7.21 16.96 -16.58
N ASN A 48 -6.16 16.28 -16.15
CA ASN A 48 -4.77 16.64 -16.43
C ASN A 48 -3.91 15.38 -16.57
N SER A 49 -3.12 15.32 -17.64
CA SER A 49 -2.21 14.21 -17.92
C SER A 49 -1.16 13.99 -16.82
N ASN A 50 -0.75 15.04 -16.10
CA ASN A 50 0.16 14.93 -14.97
C ASN A 50 -0.50 14.19 -13.80
N TYR A 51 -1.77 14.48 -13.48
CA TYR A 51 -2.50 13.80 -12.40
C TYR A 51 -2.76 12.34 -12.73
N LYS A 52 -3.13 12.04 -13.99
CA LYS A 52 -3.17 10.67 -14.51
C LYS A 52 -1.81 9.97 -14.32
N GLY A 53 -0.72 10.60 -14.76
CA GLY A 53 0.63 10.06 -14.63
C GLY A 53 1.04 9.81 -13.17
N HIS A 54 0.68 10.72 -12.26
CA HIS A 54 0.94 10.58 -10.83
C HIS A 54 0.24 9.34 -10.27
N LEU A 55 -1.07 9.18 -10.51
CA LEU A 55 -1.81 8.00 -10.05
C LEU A 55 -1.24 6.70 -10.61
N LEU A 56 -0.86 6.69 -11.90
CA LEU A 56 -0.23 5.51 -12.51
C LEU A 56 1.16 5.20 -11.94
N LYS A 57 1.90 6.20 -11.48
CA LYS A 57 3.17 6.00 -10.77
C LYS A 57 2.96 5.31 -9.41
N VAL A 58 1.92 5.71 -8.67
CA VAL A 58 1.52 5.03 -7.42
C VAL A 58 1.12 3.58 -7.71
N VAL A 59 0.33 3.35 -8.77
CA VAL A 59 -0.06 2.01 -9.24
C VAL A 59 1.16 1.14 -9.51
N SER A 60 2.14 1.65 -10.26
CA SER A 60 3.37 0.93 -10.56
C SER A 60 4.14 0.50 -9.30
N HIS A 61 4.19 1.36 -8.26
CA HIS A 61 4.82 1.00 -6.98
C HIS A 61 4.01 -0.05 -6.20
N LEU A 62 2.68 0.03 -6.22
CA LEU A 62 1.81 -0.98 -5.61
C LEU A 62 1.96 -2.33 -6.31
N GLU A 63 2.02 -2.36 -7.63
CA GLU A 63 2.21 -3.59 -8.41
C GLU A 63 3.59 -4.22 -8.14
N GLU A 64 4.65 -3.42 -8.09
CA GLU A 64 5.98 -3.92 -7.69
C GLU A 64 5.93 -4.51 -6.27
N LEU A 65 5.27 -3.83 -5.33
CA LEU A 65 5.13 -4.31 -3.96
C LEU A 65 4.37 -5.65 -3.90
N ILE A 66 3.26 -5.76 -4.62
CA ILE A 66 2.47 -6.99 -4.72
C ILE A 66 3.32 -8.12 -5.31
N HIS A 67 4.09 -7.85 -6.37
CA HIS A 67 4.98 -8.82 -6.99
C HIS A 67 6.05 -9.34 -6.00
N ARG A 68 6.74 -8.43 -5.31
CA ARG A 68 7.77 -8.76 -4.31
C ARG A 68 7.19 -9.60 -3.17
N LEU A 69 6.03 -9.21 -2.65
CA LEU A 69 5.35 -9.93 -1.57
C LEU A 69 4.86 -11.32 -2.01
N THR A 70 4.43 -11.46 -3.26
CA THR A 70 4.09 -12.76 -3.84
C THR A 70 5.30 -13.68 -3.85
N TYR A 71 6.46 -13.19 -4.31
CA TYR A 71 7.71 -13.95 -4.32
C TYR A 71 8.16 -14.34 -2.89
N LEU A 72 8.12 -13.38 -1.95
CA LEU A 72 8.44 -13.63 -0.53
C LEU A 72 7.51 -14.68 0.09
N THR A 73 6.22 -14.63 -0.20
CA THR A 73 5.22 -15.59 0.29
C THR A 73 5.53 -17.00 -0.25
N ALA A 74 5.77 -17.12 -1.56
CA ALA A 74 6.06 -18.40 -2.21
C ALA A 74 7.36 -19.04 -1.68
N LYS A 75 8.42 -18.23 -1.49
CA LYS A 75 9.72 -18.70 -0.98
C LYS A 75 9.68 -19.10 0.50
N ASN A 76 8.75 -18.55 1.28
CA ASN A 76 8.62 -18.78 2.72
C ASN A 76 7.35 -19.55 3.07
N ASN A 77 7.06 -20.62 2.33
CA ASN A 77 5.88 -21.48 2.53
C ASN A 77 5.80 -22.20 3.90
N LYS A 78 6.77 -22.00 4.79
CA LYS A 78 6.73 -22.49 6.17
C LYS A 78 5.79 -21.61 6.98
N GLU A 79 4.93 -22.24 7.78
CA GLU A 79 3.72 -21.66 8.39
C GLU A 79 3.88 -20.25 9.00
N PHE A 80 5.00 -19.95 9.65
CA PHE A 80 5.15 -18.70 10.41
C PHE A 80 5.12 -17.42 9.54
N TYR A 81 5.87 -17.36 8.43
CA TYR A 81 5.89 -16.13 7.59
C TYR A 81 4.76 -16.11 6.58
N TYR A 82 4.37 -17.29 6.09
CA TYR A 82 3.38 -17.46 5.05
C TYR A 82 2.07 -16.76 5.40
N GLU A 83 1.48 -17.06 6.56
CA GLU A 83 0.19 -16.49 6.97
C GLU A 83 0.20 -14.95 6.99
N HIS A 84 1.30 -14.37 7.48
CA HIS A 84 1.42 -12.92 7.58
C HIS A 84 1.59 -12.25 6.20
N LEU A 85 2.45 -12.80 5.35
CA LEU A 85 2.70 -12.28 4.00
C LEU A 85 1.49 -12.50 3.08
N TYR A 86 0.83 -13.65 3.18
CA TYR A 86 -0.37 -13.97 2.40
C TYR A 86 -1.55 -13.07 2.77
N THR A 87 -1.77 -12.83 4.08
CA THR A 87 -2.81 -11.90 4.54
C THR A 87 -2.57 -10.48 4.03
N ILE A 88 -1.31 -10.02 4.07
CA ILE A 88 -0.92 -8.73 3.48
C ILE A 88 -1.26 -8.70 1.99
N LEU A 89 -0.87 -9.74 1.25
CA LEU A 89 -1.05 -9.81 -0.21
C LEU A 89 -2.53 -9.70 -0.61
N ILE A 90 -3.41 -10.47 0.02
CA ILE A 90 -4.86 -10.40 -0.23
C ILE A 90 -5.38 -8.98 0.00
N SER A 91 -4.91 -8.31 1.05
CA SER A 91 -5.39 -6.97 1.39
C SER A 91 -4.98 -5.87 0.41
N LEU A 92 -3.83 -6.05 -0.25
CA LEU A 92 -3.26 -5.11 -1.20
C LEU A 92 -3.78 -5.30 -2.62
N ASN A 93 -4.16 -6.52 -2.99
CA ASN A 93 -4.37 -6.90 -4.40
C ASN A 93 -5.39 -6.02 -5.14
N SER A 94 -6.39 -5.48 -4.46
CA SER A 94 -7.40 -4.59 -5.05
C SER A 94 -7.07 -3.10 -4.99
N CYS A 95 -6.05 -2.68 -4.23
CA CYS A 95 -5.71 -1.27 -4.03
C CYS A 95 -5.35 -0.53 -5.35
N PRO A 96 -4.62 -1.13 -6.30
CA PRO A 96 -4.34 -0.49 -7.59
C PRO A 96 -5.60 -0.09 -8.37
N ASN A 97 -6.69 -0.85 -8.27
CA ASN A 97 -7.89 -0.65 -9.09
C ASN A 97 -8.53 0.71 -8.88
N ALA A 98 -8.62 1.17 -7.63
CA ALA A 98 -9.18 2.48 -7.31
C ALA A 98 -8.40 3.62 -8.01
N LEU A 99 -7.07 3.48 -8.07
CA LEU A 99 -6.18 4.46 -8.71
C LEU A 99 -6.22 4.36 -10.23
N ILE A 100 -6.25 3.15 -10.80
CA ILE A 100 -6.36 2.92 -12.25
C ILE A 100 -7.66 3.50 -12.79
N ILE A 101 -8.79 3.19 -12.13
CA ILE A 101 -10.11 3.70 -12.51
C ILE A 101 -10.13 5.23 -12.41
N THR A 102 -9.57 5.79 -11.35
CA THR A 102 -9.50 7.24 -11.19
C THR A 102 -8.60 7.89 -12.23
N ALA A 103 -7.43 7.31 -12.52
CA ALA A 103 -6.51 7.80 -13.55
C ALA A 103 -7.18 7.83 -14.94
N HIS A 104 -8.00 6.83 -15.24
CA HIS A 104 -8.80 6.80 -16.45
C HIS A 104 -9.83 7.95 -16.49
N TYR A 105 -10.47 8.30 -15.37
CA TYR A 105 -11.41 9.43 -15.32
C TYR A 105 -10.73 10.80 -15.36
N LEU A 106 -9.50 10.93 -14.86
CA LEU A 106 -8.72 12.18 -14.92
C LEU A 106 -8.06 12.40 -16.29
N ASP A 107 -8.20 11.46 -17.22
CA ASP A 107 -7.62 11.54 -18.55
C ASP A 107 -8.27 12.67 -19.38
N PRO A 108 -7.51 13.70 -19.79
CA PRO A 108 -8.09 14.85 -20.50
C PRO A 108 -8.67 14.49 -21.88
N ASP A 109 -8.23 13.37 -22.47
CA ASP A 109 -8.63 12.92 -23.80
C ASP A 109 -9.98 12.16 -23.82
N GLN A 110 -10.60 11.96 -22.66
CA GLN A 110 -11.92 11.32 -22.58
C GLN A 110 -13.01 12.22 -23.17
N GLU A 111 -13.77 11.68 -24.12
CA GLU A 111 -14.93 12.35 -24.73
C GLU A 111 -16.00 12.66 -23.67
N PHE A 112 -16.26 11.71 -22.78
CA PHE A 112 -17.24 11.84 -21.71
C PHE A 112 -16.56 11.94 -20.35
N LYS A 113 -16.55 13.16 -19.80
CA LYS A 113 -15.90 13.46 -18.52
C LYS A 113 -16.78 13.11 -17.34
N ARG A 114 -16.36 12.11 -16.55
CA ARG A 114 -16.95 11.83 -15.24
C ARG A 114 -16.25 12.66 -14.17
N LEU A 115 -16.99 13.51 -13.48
CA LEU A 115 -16.43 14.28 -12.36
C LEU A 115 -15.97 13.35 -11.23
N LEU A 116 -14.77 13.61 -10.70
CA LEU A 116 -14.25 12.88 -9.55
C LEU A 116 -15.08 13.20 -8.30
N ASN A 117 -15.70 12.19 -7.70
CA ASN A 117 -16.25 12.32 -6.36
C ASN A 117 -15.09 12.34 -5.35
N ARG A 118 -14.73 13.55 -4.90
CA ARG A 118 -13.62 13.76 -3.96
C ARG A 118 -13.78 13.00 -2.67
N ASN A 119 -14.96 13.01 -2.06
CA ASN A 119 -15.18 12.35 -0.78
C ASN A 119 -14.91 10.84 -0.88
N THR A 120 -15.41 10.20 -1.94
CA THR A 120 -15.16 8.77 -2.19
C THR A 120 -13.69 8.53 -2.47
N PHE A 121 -13.06 9.36 -3.30
CA PHE A 121 -11.67 9.18 -3.67
C PHE A 121 -10.70 9.41 -2.51
N GLU A 122 -10.92 10.44 -1.70
CA GLU A 122 -10.16 10.71 -0.46
C GLU A 122 -10.31 9.57 0.54
N PHE A 123 -11.51 8.99 0.65
CA PHE A 123 -11.73 7.81 1.47
C PHE A 123 -10.88 6.63 0.98
N GLU A 124 -10.92 6.31 -0.31
CA GLU A 124 -10.12 5.22 -0.90
C GLU A 124 -8.62 5.44 -0.73
N LEU A 125 -8.11 6.65 -0.99
CA LEU A 125 -6.71 7.02 -0.72
C LEU A 125 -6.35 6.81 0.75
N GLY A 126 -7.23 7.25 1.67
CA GLY A 126 -7.04 7.04 3.10
C GLY A 126 -6.98 5.56 3.49
N GLN A 127 -7.77 4.70 2.85
CA GLN A 127 -7.69 3.25 3.08
C GLN A 127 -6.36 2.68 2.56
N ILE A 128 -5.90 3.09 1.38
CA ILE A 128 -4.62 2.67 0.82
C ILE A 128 -3.46 3.08 1.74
N VAL A 129 -3.41 4.34 2.17
CA VAL A 129 -2.36 4.84 3.08
C VAL A 129 -2.35 4.07 4.40
N LYS A 130 -3.52 3.86 5.02
CA LYS A 130 -3.62 3.07 6.26
C LYS A 130 -3.12 1.64 6.08
N LYS A 131 -3.46 0.99 4.98
CA LYS A 131 -2.98 -0.36 4.65
C LYS A 131 -1.46 -0.36 4.49
N ILE A 132 -0.91 0.57 3.73
CA ILE A 132 0.54 0.66 3.48
C ILE A 132 1.32 0.92 4.77
N GLN A 133 0.86 1.84 5.62
CA GLN A 133 1.47 2.10 6.94
C GLN A 133 1.45 0.86 7.84
N PHE A 134 0.33 0.15 7.85
CA PHE A 134 0.20 -1.11 8.59
C PHE A 134 1.21 -2.15 8.07
N ILE A 135 1.26 -2.35 6.76
CA ILE A 135 2.14 -3.32 6.09
C ILE A 135 3.60 -2.99 6.34
N LYS A 136 4.00 -1.72 6.19
CA LYS A 136 5.34 -1.25 6.52
C LYS A 136 5.78 -1.66 7.93
N ASN A 137 4.90 -1.48 8.91
CA ASN A 137 5.18 -1.86 10.30
C ASN A 137 5.34 -3.37 10.49
N VAL A 138 4.55 -4.19 9.77
CA VAL A 138 4.69 -5.64 9.77
C VAL A 138 6.00 -6.05 9.12
N LEU A 139 6.27 -5.59 7.89
CA LEU A 139 7.49 -5.91 7.14
C LEU A 139 8.74 -5.50 7.93
N GLY A 140 8.76 -4.31 8.51
CA GLY A 140 9.83 -3.85 9.39
C GLY A 140 9.99 -4.68 10.67
N SER A 141 8.92 -5.34 11.14
CA SER A 141 9.02 -6.29 12.26
C SER A 141 9.55 -7.65 11.81
N LEU A 142 9.15 -8.13 10.63
CA LEU A 142 9.63 -9.37 10.04
C LEU A 142 11.12 -9.29 9.68
N SER A 143 11.58 -8.16 9.12
CA SER A 143 12.97 -7.94 8.70
C SER A 143 13.98 -7.96 9.84
N ILE A 144 13.55 -7.70 11.08
CA ILE A 144 14.42 -7.69 12.27
C ILE A 144 14.03 -8.73 13.34
N GLY A 145 13.06 -9.60 13.04
CA GLY A 145 12.68 -10.69 13.95
C GLY A 145 11.85 -10.27 15.17
N ARG A 146 11.02 -9.22 15.12
CA ARG A 146 10.19 -8.73 16.25
C ARG A 146 8.73 -9.19 16.16
N LYS A 147 8.15 -9.60 17.29
CA LYS A 147 6.72 -10.02 17.38
C LYS A 147 5.72 -8.86 17.40
N SER A 148 6.15 -7.62 17.60
CA SER A 148 5.27 -6.47 17.83
C SER A 148 4.40 -6.11 16.62
N GLY A 149 4.96 -6.09 15.41
CA GLY A 149 4.16 -5.83 14.19
C GLY A 149 3.25 -7.01 13.81
N VAL A 150 3.69 -8.22 14.14
CA VAL A 150 3.02 -9.47 13.73
C VAL A 150 1.71 -9.71 14.51
N ARG A 151 1.66 -9.39 15.81
CA ARG A 151 0.47 -9.58 16.66
C ARG A 151 -0.76 -8.78 16.21
N ASN A 152 -0.57 -7.74 15.41
CA ASN A 152 -1.64 -6.81 15.04
C ASN A 152 -2.38 -7.20 13.74
N ILE A 153 -1.89 -8.20 12.99
CA ILE A 153 -2.52 -8.66 11.73
C ILE A 153 -3.94 -9.16 11.96
N ASN A 154 -4.13 -10.06 12.93
CA ASN A 154 -5.46 -10.63 13.20
C ASN A 154 -6.48 -9.59 13.70
N HIS A 155 -6.02 -8.48 14.31
CA HIS A 155 -6.93 -7.42 14.75
C HIS A 155 -7.32 -6.49 13.60
N TYR A 156 -6.36 -6.11 12.75
CA TYR A 156 -6.57 -5.19 11.64
C TYR A 156 -7.54 -5.77 10.59
N PHE A 157 -7.38 -7.06 10.24
CA PHE A 157 -8.21 -7.70 9.21
C PHE A 157 -9.58 -8.18 9.69
N ASN A 158 -9.76 -8.39 10.99
CA ASN A 158 -11.08 -8.68 11.55
C ASN A 158 -11.94 -7.41 11.76
N GLN A 159 -11.33 -6.22 11.80
CA GLN A 159 -12.07 -4.96 11.83
C GLN A 159 -12.64 -4.60 10.44
N THR A 160 -11.89 -4.79 9.36
CA THR A 160 -12.34 -4.48 7.99
C THR A 160 -13.49 -5.37 7.49
N LYS A 161 -13.64 -6.59 8.02
CA LYS A 161 -14.81 -7.46 7.73
C LYS A 161 -16.12 -6.99 8.39
N ARG A 162 -16.07 -6.15 9.42
CA ARG A 162 -17.27 -5.73 10.17
C ARG A 162 -17.91 -4.44 9.63
N THR A 163 -17.29 -3.81 8.63
CA THR A 163 -17.72 -2.52 8.06
C THR A 163 -18.09 -2.61 6.57
N ALA A 164 -18.31 -3.83 6.05
CA ALA A 164 -18.80 -4.09 4.69
C ALA A 164 -20.23 -4.61 4.74
#